data_AF-A0A2E6WGW8-F1
#
_entry.id   AF-A0A2E6WGW8-F1
#
_cell.length_a   1.000
_cell.length_b   1.000
_cell.length_c   1.000
_cell.angle_alpha   90.00
_cell.angle_beta   90.00
_cell.angle_gamma   90.00
#
_symmetry.space_group_name_H-M   'P 1'
#
loop_
_entity.id
_entity.type
_entity.pdbx_description
1 polymer ?
#
loop_
_entity_poly.entity_id
_entity_poly.type
_entity_poly.pdbx_seq_one_letter_code
_entity_poly.pdbx_strand_id
1 'polypeptide(L)' 'MNQPERTYSRLELLEACRGEDNCSTERTIDVHVKSLRQKLGPRAVLLQTVRGVGYRFVPIQEFNTEAVAQDKSVS' A
#
# COMPACT_ATOMS: atom_id res chain seq x y z
N MET A 1 -13.66 9.01 -9.00
CA MET A 1 -12.72 9.07 -7.86
C MET A 1 -11.88 7.80 -7.85
N ASN A 2 -10.64 7.83 -8.34
CA ASN A 2 -9.67 6.74 -8.15
C ASN A 2 -8.39 7.40 -7.64
N GLN A 3 -8.07 7.20 -6.35
CA GLN A 3 -6.80 7.62 -5.76
C GLN A 3 -5.93 6.38 -5.53
N PRO A 4 -5.27 5.83 -6.57
CA PRO A 4 -4.49 4.59 -6.50
C PRO A 4 -3.20 4.68 -5.65
N GLU A 5 -3.05 5.72 -4.83
CA GLU A 5 -1.82 5.99 -4.08
C GLU A 5 -2.08 6.48 -2.65
N ARG A 6 -3.33 6.39 -2.17
CA ARG A 6 -3.66 6.86 -0.82
C ARG A 6 -2.98 5.98 0.23
N THR A 7 -2.18 6.60 1.08
CA THR A 7 -1.64 5.94 2.27
C THR A 7 -2.71 5.96 3.35
N TYR A 8 -2.98 4.80 3.94
CA TYR A 8 -3.83 4.66 5.10
C TYR A 8 -2.98 4.51 6.34
N SER A 9 -3.24 5.33 7.34
CA SER A 9 -2.59 5.19 8.65
C SER A 9 -3.11 3.96 9.40
N ARG A 10 -2.34 3.47 10.38
CA ARG A 10 -2.77 2.35 11.23
C ARG A 10 -4.08 2.67 11.95
N LEU A 11 -4.25 3.92 12.39
CA LEU A 11 -5.49 4.39 12.99
C LEU A 11 -6.66 4.32 12.00
N GLU A 12 -6.50 4.79 10.76
CA GLU A 12 -7.55 4.73 9.74
C GLU A 12 -7.93 3.28 9.40
N LEU A 13 -6.94 2.39 9.27
CA LEU A 13 -7.20 0.96 9.06
C LEU A 13 -7.89 0.32 10.27
N LEU A 14 -7.51 0.75 11.47
CA LEU A 14 -8.14 0.31 12.70
C LEU A 14 -9.60 0.77 12.77
N GLU A 15 -9.88 2.03 12.45
CA GLU A 15 -11.25 2.57 12.39
C GLU A 15 -12.08 1.87 11.32
N ALA A 16 -11.51 1.55 10.16
CA ALA A 16 -12.17 0.76 9.13
C ALA A 16 -12.48 -0.68 9.60
N CYS A 17 -11.61 -1.28 10.44
CA CYS A 17 -11.82 -2.61 11.02
C CYS A 17 -12.75 -2.64 12.24
N ARG A 18 -13.07 -1.50 12.87
CA ARG A 18 -13.92 -1.43 14.07
C ARG A 18 -15.35 -1.97 13.88
N GLY A 19 -15.76 -2.27 12.65
CA GLY A 19 -17.00 -3.00 12.38
C GLY A 19 -16.94 -4.51 12.65
N GLU A 20 -15.76 -5.14 12.63
CA GLU A 20 -15.60 -6.60 12.75
C GLU A 20 -14.88 -7.05 14.02
N ASP A 21 -13.97 -6.24 14.60
CA ASP A 21 -13.18 -6.65 15.77
C ASP A 21 -13.02 -5.50 16.79
N ASN A 22 -13.80 -5.57 17.88
CA ASN A 22 -13.79 -4.58 18.98
C ASN A 22 -12.49 -4.54 19.81
N CYS A 23 -11.58 -5.50 19.61
CA CYS A 23 -10.29 -5.60 20.32
C CYS A 23 -9.06 -5.34 19.41
N SER A 24 -9.25 -4.73 18.25
CA SER A 24 -8.14 -4.40 17.38
C SER A 24 -7.33 -3.21 17.94
N THR A 25 -6.00 -3.32 17.90
CA THR A 25 -5.07 -2.21 18.14
C THR A 25 -4.22 -2.01 16.89
N GLU A 26 -3.47 -0.90 16.83
CA GLU A 26 -2.53 -0.66 15.72
C GLU A 26 -1.54 -1.83 15.51
N ARG A 27 -1.19 -2.57 16.57
CA ARG A 27 -0.34 -3.77 16.50
C ARG A 27 -1.05 -4.98 15.91
N THR A 28 -2.37 -5.10 16.14
CA THR A 28 -3.19 -6.13 15.50
C THR A 28 -3.24 -5.92 13.98
N ILE A 29 -3.28 -4.66 13.52
CA ILE A 29 -3.23 -4.33 12.08
C ILE A 29 -1.96 -4.87 11.42
N ASP A 30 -0.80 -4.76 12.07
CA ASP A 30 0.45 -5.35 11.55
C ASP A 30 0.33 -6.87 11.35
N VAL A 31 -0.36 -7.59 12.26
CA VAL A 31 -0.61 -9.04 12.15
C VAL A 31 -1.56 -9.34 11.00
N HIS A 32 -2.69 -8.62 10.90
CA HIS A 32 -3.64 -8.79 9.80
C HIS A 32 -2.97 -8.53 8.44
N VAL A 33 -2.16 -7.48 8.34
CA VAL A 33 -1.38 -7.17 7.13
C VAL A 33 -0.38 -8.29 6.83
N LYS A 34 0.29 -8.85 7.83
CA LYS A 34 1.22 -9.98 7.65
C LYS A 34 0.49 -11.22 7.12
N SER A 35 -0.63 -11.59 7.73
CA SER A 35 -1.46 -12.71 7.28
C SER A 35 -2.04 -12.47 5.88
N LEU A 36 -2.45 -11.24 5.58
CA LEU A 36 -2.93 -10.86 4.25
C LEU A 36 -1.83 -10.98 3.19
N ARG A 37 -0.60 -10.52 3.48
CA ARG A 37 0.57 -10.69 2.60
C ARG A 37 0.85 -12.17 2.32
N GLN A 38 0.75 -13.02 3.34
CA GLN A 38 0.92 -14.46 3.14
C GLN A 38 -0.16 -15.05 2.22
N LYS A 39 -1.41 -14.65 2.39
CA LYS A 39 -2.53 -15.07 1.53
C LYS A 39 -2.42 -14.54 0.09
N LEU A 40 -1.88 -13.33 -0.08
CA LEU A 40 -1.67 -12.68 -1.38
C LEU A 40 -0.51 -13.29 -2.17
N GLY A 41 0.46 -13.92 -1.49
CA GLY A 41 1.65 -14.50 -2.10
C GLY A 41 2.41 -13.49 -2.97
N PRO A 42 2.60 -13.72 -4.28
CA PRO A 42 3.34 -12.81 -5.16
C PRO A 42 2.67 -11.42 -5.30
N ARG A 43 1.36 -11.32 -5.03
CA ARG A 43 0.62 -10.04 -5.04
C ARG A 43 0.85 -9.22 -3.78
N ALA A 44 1.61 -9.72 -2.80
CA ALA A 44 1.98 -8.95 -1.61
C ALA A 44 2.84 -7.72 -1.94
N VAL A 45 3.46 -7.68 -3.12
CA VAL A 45 4.20 -6.51 -3.65
C VAL A 45 3.32 -5.26 -3.79
N LEU A 46 2.01 -5.44 -3.94
CA LEU A 46 1.04 -4.34 -4.04
C LEU A 46 0.80 -3.62 -2.72
N LEU A 47 1.16 -4.24 -1.61
CA LEU A 47 1.00 -3.65 -0.29
C LEU A 47 2.36 -3.13 0.18
N GLN A 48 2.55 -1.82 0.11
CA GLN A 48 3.74 -1.13 0.63
C GLN A 48 3.56 -0.69 2.07
N THR A 49 4.61 -0.87 2.87
CA THR A 49 4.67 -0.33 4.23
C THR A 49 5.40 1.01 4.18
N VAL A 50 4.72 2.08 4.57
CA VAL A 50 5.30 3.42 4.72
C VAL A 50 5.67 3.61 6.19
N ARG A 51 6.97 3.48 6.51
CA ARG A 51 7.46 3.62 7.89
C ARG A 51 7.04 4.98 8.47
N GLY A 52 6.52 4.96 9.70
CA GLY A 52 6.03 6.15 10.39
C GLY A 52 4.64 6.64 9.96
N VAL A 53 4.07 6.15 8.85
CA VAL A 53 2.77 6.61 8.35
C VAL A 53 1.72 5.50 8.38
N GLY A 54 1.99 4.34 7.80
CA GLY A 54 1.02 3.25 7.68
C GLY A 54 1.26 2.36 6.46
N TYR A 55 0.20 2.04 5.72
CA TYR A 55 0.24 1.15 4.55
C TYR A 55 -0.38 1.80 3.33
N ARG A 56 0.16 1.48 2.16
CA ARG A 56 -0.32 1.96 0.87
C ARG A 56 -0.54 0.78 -0.05
N PHE A 57 -1.64 0.83 -0.79
CA PHE A 57 -1.87 -0.08 -1.90
C PHE A 57 -1.35 0.59 -3.19
N VAL A 58 -0.41 -0.05 -3.86
CA VAL A 58 0.12 0.37 -5.16
C VAL A 58 -0.37 -0.64 -6.19
N PRO A 59 -1.22 -0.24 -7.14
CA PRO A 59 -1.60 -1.14 -8.23
C PRO A 59 -0.36 -1.50 -9.03
N ILE A 60 -0.38 -2.67 -9.67
CA ILE A 60 0.58 -3.00 -10.74
C ILE A 60 0.22 -2.08 -11.90
N GLN A 61 0.71 -0.85 -11.85
CA GLN A 61 0.78 -0.06 -13.05
C GLN A 61 1.87 -0.73 -13.85
N GLU A 62 1.52 -1.32 -14.99
CA GLU A 62 2.50 -1.79 -15.96
C GLU A 62 3.56 -0.69 -16.06
N PHE A 63 4.79 -1.00 -15.62
CA PHE A 63 5.88 -0.04 -15.63
C PHE A 63 6.04 0.38 -17.08
N ASN A 64 5.49 1.53 -17.42
CA ASN A 64 5.61 2.09 -18.74
C ASN A 64 7.10 2.33 -18.93
N THR A 65 7.73 1.50 -19.76
CA THR A 65 9.14 1.58 -20.12
C THR A 65 9.29 2.74 -21.11
N GLU A 66 8.88 3.93 -20.68
CA GLU A 66 8.90 5.17 -21.44
C GLU A 66 9.53 6.26 -20.56
N ALA A 67 10.71 5.97 -20.03
CA ALA A 67 11.64 6.98 -19.50
C ALA A 67 13.06 6.75 -20.04
N VAL A 68 13.16 6.13 -21.22
CA VAL A 68 14.37 6.14 -22.04
C VAL A 68 14.09 7.07 -23.21
N ALA A 69 14.88 8.14 -23.31
CA ALA A 69 14.94 9.12 -24.40
C ALA A 69 13.89 10.27 -24.40
N GLN A 70 14.14 11.28 -23.56
CA GLN A 70 14.19 12.67 -24.04
C GLN A 70 15.55 13.21 -23.60
N ASP A 71 16.58 12.90 -24.40
CA ASP A 71 17.07 13.73 -25.50
C ASP A 71 18.17 14.67 -24.99
N LYS A 72 19.39 14.24 -25.28
CA LYS A 72 20.53 15.13 -25.41
C LYS A 72 20.28 15.99 -26.64
N SER A 73 20.10 17.30 -26.49
CA SER A 73 20.70 18.31 -27.38
C SER A 73 20.15 19.71 -27.15
N VAL A 74 21.10 20.64 -27.05
CA VAL A 74 21.06 21.98 -27.66
C VAL A 74 20.12 22.97 -26.94
N SER A 75 20.55 24.13 -26.47
CA SER A 75 21.68 24.98 -26.88
C SER A 75 22.12 25.89 -25.75
#